data_AF-A0A3D2JFY1-F1
#
_entry.id   AF-A0A3D2JFY1-F1
#
_cell.length_a   1.000
_cell.length_b   1.000
_cell.length_c   1.000
_cell.angle_alpha   90.00
_cell.angle_beta   90.00
_cell.angle_gamma   90.00
#
_symmetry.space_group_name_H-M   'P 1'
#
loop_
_entity.id
_entity.type
_entity.pdbx_description
1 polymer ?
#
loop_
_entity_poly.entity_id
_entity_poly.type
_entity_poly.pdbx_seq_one_letter_code
_entity_poly.pdbx_strand_id
1 'polypeptide(L)'
;MYDYYILRDTQAETPVELEGEIDEEHFPGVDLGDAKAILSFLMESVNRKDGPRRSWDEAELTDTFFNREDSYIFFDGRWMRRSDAPWRRDRAN
;
A
#
# COMPACT_ATOMS: atom_id res chain seq x y z
N MET A 1 1.26 15.75 5.25
CA MET A 1 -0.13 15.26 5.24
C MET A 1 -0.20 14.28 4.10
N TYR A 2 -0.64 13.06 4.36
CA TYR A 2 -0.76 12.06 3.32
C TYR A 2 -2.02 12.32 2.50
N ASP A 3 -1.93 12.19 1.18
CA ASP A 3 -3.04 12.39 0.24
C ASP A 3 -3.43 11.10 -0.49
N TYR A 4 -2.63 10.03 -0.34
CA TYR A 4 -2.87 8.78 -1.03
C TYR A 4 -2.34 7.57 -0.26
N TYR A 5 -3.04 6.43 -0.37
CA TYR A 5 -2.62 5.15 0.19
C TYR A 5 -2.61 4.04 -0.86
N ILE A 6 -1.73 3.05 -0.63
CA ILE A 6 -1.72 1.78 -1.36
C ILE A 6 -1.56 0.64 -0.35
N LEU A 7 -2.46 -0.32 -0.39
CA LEU A 7 -2.37 -1.57 0.35
C LEU A 7 -2.03 -2.70 -0.62
N ARG A 8 -1.15 -3.60 -0.22
CA ARG A 8 -0.74 -4.75 -1.03
C ARG A 8 -0.85 -6.03 -0.23
N ASP A 9 -1.38 -7.06 -0.88
CA ASP A 9 -1.63 -8.38 -0.31
C ASP A 9 -1.44 -9.45 -1.38
N THR A 10 -1.36 -10.71 -0.97
CA THR A 10 -1.29 -11.87 -1.85
C THR A 10 -2.43 -12.82 -1.52
N GLN A 11 -3.43 -12.92 -2.41
CA GLN A 11 -4.59 -13.77 -2.21
C GLN A 11 -4.59 -14.93 -3.20
N ALA A 12 -4.55 -16.16 -2.70
CA ALA A 12 -4.50 -17.37 -3.53
C ALA A 12 -3.43 -17.26 -4.64
N GLU A 13 -2.21 -16.87 -4.25
CA GLU A 13 -1.05 -16.67 -5.15
C GLU A 13 -1.23 -15.54 -6.20
N THR A 14 -2.30 -14.75 -6.09
CA THR A 14 -2.54 -13.60 -6.95
C THR A 14 -2.20 -12.32 -6.18
N PRO A 15 -1.33 -11.45 -6.73
CA PRO A 15 -1.06 -10.15 -6.13
C PRO A 15 -2.29 -9.25 -6.20
N VAL A 16 -2.66 -8.66 -5.07
CA VAL A 16 -3.76 -7.70 -4.95
C VAL A 16 -3.19 -6.37 -4.49
N GLU A 17 -3.52 -5.31 -5.23
CA GLU A 17 -3.25 -3.92 -4.83
C GLU A 17 -4.59 -3.19 -4.66
N LEU A 18 -4.73 -2.45 -3.57
CA LEU A 18 -5.84 -1.53 -3.34
C LEU A 18 -5.29 -0.14 -3.11
N GLU A 19 -5.69 0.80 -3.96
CA GLU A 19 -5.23 2.18 -3.91
C GLU A 19 -6.41 3.14 -3.71
N GLY A 20 -6.17 4.27 -3.05
CA GLY A 20 -7.20 5.25 -2.79
C GLY A 20 -6.67 6.57 -2.22
N GLU A 21 -7.52 7.59 -2.28
CA GLU A 21 -7.22 8.93 -1.79
C GLU A 21 -7.39 9.02 -0.27
N ILE A 22 -6.59 9.88 0.36
CA ILE A 22 -6.68 10.23 1.78
C ILE A 22 -7.16 11.68 1.88
N ASP A 23 -8.42 11.85 2.25
CA ASP A 23 -9.04 13.14 2.50
C ASP A 23 -10.05 13.05 3.65
N GLU A 24 -10.55 14.20 4.11
CA GLU A 24 -11.51 14.25 5.22
C GLU A 24 -12.87 13.61 4.89
N GLU A 25 -13.24 13.50 3.62
CA GLU A 25 -14.51 12.86 3.20
C GLU A 25 -14.43 11.34 3.40
N HIS A 26 -13.30 10.73 3.03
CA HIS A 26 -13.05 9.31 3.16
C HIS A 26 -12.51 8.92 4.55
N PHE A 27 -11.86 9.84 5.26
CA PHE A 27 -11.24 9.65 6.58
C PHE A 27 -11.79 10.64 7.63
N PRO A 28 -13.10 10.62 7.91
CA PRO A 28 -13.72 11.60 8.80
C PRO A 28 -13.18 11.47 10.23
N GLY A 29 -12.63 12.57 10.75
CA GLY A 29 -12.12 12.66 12.11
C GLY A 29 -10.78 11.96 12.36
N VAL A 30 -10.07 11.56 11.30
CA VAL A 30 -8.72 10.98 11.38
C VAL A 30 -7.68 12.10 11.20
N ASP A 31 -6.61 12.07 11.98
CA ASP A 31 -5.46 12.95 11.76
C ASP A 31 -4.68 12.48 10.52
N LEU A 32 -4.83 13.20 9.40
CA LEU A 32 -4.18 12.89 8.12
C LEU A 32 -2.67 13.24 8.11
N GLY A 33 -2.16 13.80 9.21
CA GLY A 33 -0.74 13.93 9.49
C GLY A 33 -0.15 12.72 10.24
N ASP A 34 -0.98 11.87 10.85
CA ASP A 34 -0.55 10.70 11.61
C ASP A 34 -0.77 9.40 10.81
N ALA A 35 0.34 8.86 10.30
CA ALA A 35 0.37 7.59 9.59
C ALA A 35 -0.30 6.45 10.38
N LYS A 36 -0.15 6.42 11.71
CA LYS A 36 -0.74 5.36 12.54
C LYS A 36 -2.25 5.49 12.61
N ALA A 37 -2.77 6.71 12.70
CA ALA A 37 -4.21 6.98 12.70
C ALA A 37 -4.84 6.56 11.36
N ILE A 38 -4.20 6.94 10.24
CA ILE A 38 -4.63 6.57 8.88
C ILE A 38 -4.64 5.05 8.71
N LEU A 39 -3.55 4.36 9.05
CA LEU A 39 -3.46 2.90 8.91
C LEU A 39 -4.50 2.17 9.77
N SER A 40 -4.72 2.64 11.00
CA SER A 40 -5.72 2.05 11.89
C SER A 40 -7.13 2.17 11.28
N PHE A 41 -7.47 3.33 10.75
CA PHE A 41 -8.74 3.56 10.07
C PHE A 41 -8.87 2.71 8.79
N LEU A 42 -7.82 2.64 7.96
CA LEU A 42 -7.79 1.81 6.75
C LEU A 42 -8.04 0.34 7.07
N MET A 43 -7.34 -0.20 8.06
CA MET A 43 -7.52 -1.59 8.48
C MET A 43 -8.95 -1.85 8.96
N GLU A 44 -9.62 -0.91 9.63
CA GLU A 44 -11.02 -1.08 10.01
C GLU A 44 -11.99 -0.94 8.82
N SER A 45 -11.78 0.05 7.97
CA SER A 45 -12.67 0.38 6.85
C SER A 45 -12.64 -0.69 5.76
N VAL A 46 -11.43 -1.10 5.33
CA VAL A 46 -11.25 -2.13 4.31
C VAL A 46 -11.76 -3.49 4.80
N ASN A 47 -11.54 -3.83 6.06
CA ASN A 47 -12.07 -5.06 6.65
C ASN A 47 -13.59 -5.06 6.84
N ARG A 48 -14.25 -3.89 6.91
CA ARG A 48 -15.73 -3.83 6.91
C ARG A 48 -16.32 -3.99 5.51
N LYS A 49 -15.64 -3.49 4.48
CA LYS A 49 -16.17 -3.42 3.12
C LYS A 49 -15.99 -4.72 2.33
N ASP A 50 -14.94 -5.49 2.58
CA ASP A 50 -14.48 -6.57 1.70
C ASP A 50 -14.65 -8.02 2.24
N GLY A 51 -15.50 -8.21 3.26
CA GLY A 51 -15.74 -9.53 3.85
C GLY A 51 -14.70 -9.92 4.90
N PRO A 52 -14.42 -11.22 5.14
CA PRO A 52 -13.61 -11.66 6.29
C PRO A 52 -12.26 -10.94 6.32
N ARG A 53 -11.80 -10.60 7.54
CA ARG A 53 -10.56 -9.87 7.85
C ARG A 53 -9.44 -10.22 6.86
N ARG A 54 -9.17 -9.32 5.92
CA ARG A 54 -8.02 -9.40 5.03
C ARG A 54 -6.79 -8.95 5.82
N SER A 55 -5.73 -9.73 5.76
CA SER A 55 -4.41 -9.30 6.21
C SER A 55 -3.78 -8.59 5.02
N TRP A 56 -3.30 -7.36 5.19
CA TRP A 56 -2.51 -6.69 4.16
C TRP A 56 -1.04 -6.85 4.55
N ASP A 57 -0.23 -7.32 3.61
CA ASP A 57 1.19 -7.56 3.86
C ASP A 57 1.97 -6.24 3.92
N GLU A 58 1.58 -5.27 3.09
CA GLU A 58 2.26 -3.98 2.98
C GLU A 58 1.26 -2.82 2.87
N ALA A 59 1.61 -1.69 3.48
CA ALA A 59 0.84 -0.46 3.40
C ALA A 59 1.77 0.74 3.18
N GLU A 60 1.47 1.54 2.17
CA GLU A 60 2.24 2.71 1.79
C GLU A 60 1.34 3.94 1.83
N LEU A 61 1.81 4.99 2.52
CA LEU A 61 1.15 6.29 2.57
C LEU A 61 2.08 7.30 1.89
N THR A 62 1.55 8.10 0.98
CA THR A 62 2.30 9.13 0.26
C THR A 62 1.57 10.47 0.29
N ASP A 63 2.33 11.54 0.09
CA ASP A 63 1.89 12.93 -0.01
C ASP A 63 2.21 13.54 -1.40
N THR A 64 2.65 12.69 -2.32
CA THR A 64 3.09 13.04 -3.67
C THR A 64 2.64 12.00 -4.69
N PHE A 65 2.43 12.45 -5.93
CA PHE A 65 2.11 11.62 -7.10
C PHE A 65 2.97 10.35 -7.09
N PHE A 66 2.33 9.22 -6.81
CA PHE A 66 2.97 7.93 -6.72
C PHE A 66 3.65 7.58 -8.06
N ASN A 67 4.98 7.52 -8.07
CA ASN A 67 5.69 7.06 -9.26
C ASN A 67 5.56 5.53 -9.35
N ARG A 68 4.48 5.08 -10.01
CA ARG A 68 4.14 3.67 -10.24
C ARG A 68 5.27 2.89 -10.93
N GLU A 69 6.20 3.56 -11.60
CA GLU A 69 7.31 2.91 -12.28
C GLU A 69 8.47 2.47 -11.36
N ASP A 70 8.62 3.08 -10.18
CA ASP A 70 9.75 2.85 -9.25
C ASP A 70 9.37 2.17 -7.92
N SER A 71 8.11 1.77 -7.78
CA SER A 71 7.51 1.45 -6.49
C SER A 71 7.70 -0.01 -6.11
N TYR A 72 6.79 -0.92 -6.48
CA TYR A 72 6.82 -2.30 -6.00
C TYR A 72 6.48 -3.29 -7.11
N ILE A 73 7.00 -4.49 -6.98
CA ILE A 73 6.73 -5.64 -7.84
C ILE A 73 6.39 -6.85 -6.96
N PHE A 74 5.54 -7.73 -7.48
CA PHE A 74 5.39 -9.05 -6.90
C PHE A 74 6.41 -9.99 -7.57
N PHE A 75 7.40 -10.44 -6.81
CA PHE A 75 8.46 -11.32 -7.30
C PHE A 75 8.79 -12.39 -6.26
N ASP A 76 8.87 -13.64 -6.71
CA ASP A 76 9.21 -14.79 -5.85
C ASP A 76 8.28 -14.93 -4.62
N GLY A 77 6.99 -14.75 -4.83
CA GLY A 77 5.97 -14.90 -3.78
C GLY A 77 5.93 -13.76 -2.74
N ARG A 78 6.65 -12.65 -2.97
CA ARG A 78 6.67 -11.49 -2.07
C ARG A 78 6.55 -10.18 -2.82
N TRP A 79 5.95 -9.20 -2.16
CA TRP A 79 6.03 -7.80 -2.56
C TRP A 79 7.41 -7.25 -2.22
N MET A 80 8.07 -6.62 -3.18
CA MET A 80 9.35 -5.96 -2.94
C MET A 80 9.51 -4.73 -3.82
N ARG A 81 10.34 -3.77 -3.39
CA ARG A 81 10.61 -2.60 -4.22
C ARG A 81 11.28 -3.02 -5.52
N ARG A 82 10.91 -2.36 -6.61
CA ARG A 82 11.51 -2.65 -7.92
C ARG A 82 13.02 -2.36 -7.94
N SER A 83 13.48 -1.40 -7.14
CA SER A 83 14.89 -1.08 -6.93
C SER A 83 15.66 -2.17 -6.18
N ASP A 84 14.99 -2.91 -5.30
CA ASP A 84 15.57 -4.04 -4.55
C ASP A 84 15.59 -5.34 -5.36
N ALA A 85 14.96 -5.36 -6.54
CA ALA A 85 14.85 -6.53 -7.38
C ALA A 85 16.24 -7.01 -7.86
N PRO A 86 16.54 -8.31 -7.73
CA PRO A 86 17.89 -8.84 -7.97
C PRO A 86 18.45 -8.54 -9.36
N TRP A 87 17.60 -8.46 -10.41
CA TRP A 87 18.03 -8.13 -11.77
C TRP A 87 18.52 -6.69 -11.97
N ARG A 88 18.27 -5.76 -11.04
CA ARG A 88 18.84 -4.40 -11.09
C ARG A 88 20.22 -4.32 -10.44
N ARG A 89 20.56 -5.23 -9.52
CA ARG A 89 21.92 -5.30 -8.93
C ARG A 89 22.98 -5.69 -9.96
N ASP A 90 22.61 -6.47 -10.98
CA ASP A 90 23.52 -6.85 -12.09
C ASP A 90 23.88 -5.70 -13.05
N ARG A 91 23.21 -4.54 -12.98
CA ARG A 91 23.51 -3.38 -13.83
C ARG A 91 24.55 -2.42 -13.24
N ALA A 92 25.03 -2.69 -12.03
CA ALA A 92 26.12 -1.97 -11.39
C ALA A 92 27.44 -2.73 -11.57
N ASN A 93 27.88 -2.92 -12.83
CA ASN A 93 29.25 -3.29 -13.16
C ASN A 93 29.68 -2.63 -14.46
#